data_AF-A0A2V8I0D8-F1
#
_entry.id   AF-A0A2V8I0D8-F1
#
_cell.length_a   1.000
_cell.length_b   1.000
_cell.length_c   1.000
_cell.angle_alpha   90.00
_cell.angle_beta   90.00
_cell.angle_gamma   90.00
#
_symmetry.space_group_name_H-M   'P 1'
#
loop_
_entity.id
_entity.type
_entity.pdbx_description
1 polymer ?
#
loop_
_entity_poly.entity_id
_entity_poly.type
_entity_poly.pdbx_seq_one_letter_code
_entity_poly.pdbx_strand_id
1 'polypeptide(L)'
;MERIFGFTRNHYDRIGHFAQGFVPAIIAREILIRRSPLQRGKWLFFIVLCVCLAISACYEFIEWWSAVIGDSAADAFLGTQGDPFDTQADMFMALIGAFAAQLLLARVHDRQIAKTATLSRPITRL
;
A
#
# COMPACT_ATOMS: atom_id res chain seq x y z
N MET A 1 -22.16 26.77 -10.63
CA MET A 1 -22.28 25.63 -9.68
C MET A 1 -21.08 24.68 -9.73
N GLU A 2 -20.29 24.64 -10.81
CA GLU A 2 -19.08 23.78 -10.91
C GLU A 2 -17.84 24.30 -10.14
N ARG A 3 -17.84 25.58 -9.70
CA ARG A 3 -16.73 26.17 -8.92
C ARG A 3 -16.84 26.00 -7.40
N ILE A 4 -17.95 25.45 -6.90
CA ILE A 4 -18.18 25.25 -5.45
C ILE A 4 -17.83 23.82 -5.03
N PHE A 5 -17.76 22.91 -6.00
CA PHE A 5 -17.44 21.51 -5.80
C PHE A 5 -16.46 21.07 -6.88
N GLY A 6 -15.17 21.41 -6.75
CA GLY A 6 -14.09 21.12 -7.70
C GLY A 6 -13.85 19.61 -7.96
N PHE A 7 -14.86 18.93 -8.46
CA PHE A 7 -14.92 17.51 -8.76
C PHE A 7 -14.51 17.21 -10.21
N THR A 8 -13.52 17.91 -10.73
CA THR A 8 -12.74 17.46 -11.90
C THR A 8 -11.53 16.61 -11.49
N ARG A 9 -11.42 16.23 -10.21
CA ARG A 9 -10.33 15.40 -9.71
C ARG A 9 -10.64 13.91 -9.86
N ASN A 10 -9.63 13.12 -10.20
CA ASN A 10 -9.73 11.67 -10.34
C ASN A 10 -9.94 11.00 -8.97
N HIS A 11 -11.17 10.92 -8.48
CA HIS A 11 -11.48 10.20 -7.23
C HIS A 11 -11.09 8.72 -7.27
N TYR A 12 -10.94 8.12 -8.45
CA TYR A 12 -10.52 6.74 -8.59
C TYR A 12 -9.05 6.53 -8.26
N ASP A 13 -8.22 7.57 -8.34
CA ASP A 13 -6.79 7.47 -8.06
C ASP A 13 -6.52 7.13 -6.60
N ARG A 14 -7.22 7.81 -5.70
CA ARG A 14 -7.17 7.54 -4.26
C ARG A 14 -7.68 6.15 -3.87
N ILE A 15 -8.59 5.59 -4.65
CA ILE A 15 -9.01 4.18 -4.48
C ILE A 15 -7.86 3.25 -4.91
N GLY A 16 -7.16 3.61 -5.98
CA GLY A 16 -5.91 2.99 -6.42
C GLY A 16 -4.86 2.98 -5.31
N HIS A 17 -4.54 4.15 -4.74
CA HIS A 17 -3.58 4.26 -3.63
C HIS A 17 -4.03 3.52 -2.38
N PHE A 18 -5.31 3.58 -2.02
CA PHE A 18 -5.83 2.75 -0.92
C PHE A 18 -5.58 1.26 -1.19
N ALA A 19 -5.87 0.76 -2.40
CA ALA A 19 -5.60 -0.62 -2.79
C ALA A 19 -4.09 -0.94 -2.82
N GLN A 20 -3.27 0.01 -3.27
CA GLN A 20 -1.80 -0.04 -3.28
C GLN A 20 -1.23 -0.12 -1.86
N GLY A 21 -1.91 0.39 -0.85
CA GLY A 21 -1.59 0.12 0.54
C GLY A 21 -2.12 -1.23 1.04
N PHE A 22 -3.40 -1.48 0.78
CA PHE A 22 -4.16 -2.58 1.36
C PHE A 22 -3.65 -3.95 0.94
N VAL A 23 -3.45 -4.18 -0.36
CA VAL A 23 -3.06 -5.49 -0.89
C VAL A 23 -1.59 -5.80 -0.58
N PRO A 24 -0.62 -4.90 -0.86
CA PRO A 24 0.78 -5.14 -0.53
C PRO A 24 1.04 -5.31 0.96
N ALA A 25 0.22 -4.74 1.85
CA ALA A 25 0.38 -4.94 3.29
C ALA A 25 0.31 -6.41 3.71
N ILE A 26 -0.58 -7.21 3.11
CA ILE A 26 -0.68 -8.64 3.41
C ILE A 26 0.49 -9.42 2.81
N ILE A 27 0.93 -9.04 1.60
CA ILE A 27 2.09 -9.64 0.93
C ILE A 27 3.37 -9.37 1.72
N ALA A 28 3.64 -8.11 2.07
CA ALA A 28 4.80 -7.72 2.86
C ALA A 28 4.79 -8.42 4.23
N ARG A 29 3.63 -8.50 4.88
CA ARG A 29 3.48 -9.22 6.15
C ARG A 29 3.81 -10.71 6.01
N GLU A 30 3.35 -11.36 4.94
CA GLU A 30 3.62 -12.77 4.66
C GLU A 30 5.12 -13.02 4.46
N ILE A 31 5.76 -12.20 3.62
CA ILE A 31 7.19 -12.28 3.34
C ILE A 31 7.99 -12.10 4.63
N LEU A 32 7.67 -11.08 5.43
CA LEU A 32 8.40 -10.80 6.67
C LEU A 32 8.24 -11.92 7.69
N ILE A 33 7.04 -12.48 7.88
CA ILE A 33 6.84 -13.60 8.81
C ILE A 33 7.62 -14.85 8.37
N ARG A 34 7.71 -15.11 7.06
CA ARG A 34 8.29 -16.37 6.55
C ARG A 34 9.77 -16.31 6.24
N ARG A 35 10.31 -15.12 5.97
CA ARG A 35 11.65 -14.93 5.42
C ARG A 35 12.55 -14.05 6.28
N SER A 36 12.07 -13.61 7.44
CA SER A 36 12.85 -12.79 8.37
C SER A 36 12.67 -13.29 9.81
N PRO A 37 13.54 -12.88 10.76
CA PRO A 37 13.38 -13.21 12.17
C PRO A 37 12.25 -12.42 12.86
N LEU A 38 11.51 -11.58 12.12
CA LEU A 38 10.53 -10.68 12.67
C LEU A 38 9.31 -11.44 13.22
N GLN A 39 9.08 -11.30 14.52
CA GLN A 39 7.96 -11.93 15.20
C GLN A 39 6.66 -11.14 14.98
N ARG A 40 5.52 -11.84 15.11
CA ARG A 40 4.20 -11.22 15.11
C ARG A 40 4.11 -10.22 16.27
N GLY A 41 3.68 -9.00 15.97
CA GLY A 41 3.52 -7.96 16.99
C GLY A 41 3.63 -6.56 16.42
N LYS A 42 3.84 -5.58 17.31
CA LYS A 42 3.85 -4.15 16.97
C LYS A 42 4.94 -3.79 15.95
N TRP A 43 6.12 -4.42 16.03
CA TRP A 43 7.21 -4.19 15.09
C TRP A 43 6.91 -4.70 13.68
N LEU A 44 6.31 -5.88 13.55
CA LEU A 44 5.82 -6.36 12.25
C LEU A 44 4.75 -5.43 11.66
N PHE A 45 3.84 -4.94 12.50
CA PHE A 45 2.81 -3.99 12.09
C PHE A 45 3.46 -2.72 11.53
N PHE A 46 4.30 -2.08 12.33
CA PHE A 46 5.00 -0.85 11.96
C PHE A 46 5.83 -0.99 10.68
N ILE A 47 6.65 -2.05 10.57
CA ILE A 47 7.52 -2.25 9.41
C ILE A 47 6.69 -2.48 8.14
N VAL A 48 5.58 -3.20 8.21
CA VAL A 48 4.69 -3.37 7.05
C VAL A 48 4.11 -2.03 6.60
N LEU A 49 3.70 -1.15 7.52
CA LEU A 49 3.25 0.20 7.17
C LEU A 49 4.37 0.99 6.47
N CYS A 50 5.60 0.94 7.00
CA CYS A 50 6.75 1.60 6.38
C CYS A 50 7.02 1.08 4.97
N VAL A 51 6.93 -0.24 4.75
CA VAL A 51 7.12 -0.83 3.42
C VAL A 51 6.06 -0.34 2.43
N CYS A 52 4.78 -0.34 2.83
CA CYS A 52 3.70 0.11 1.94
C CYS A 52 3.82 1.61 1.63
N LEU A 53 4.15 2.43 2.64
CA LEU A 53 4.38 3.86 2.44
C LEU A 53 5.58 4.12 1.53
N ALA A 54 6.69 3.37 1.69
CA ALA A 54 7.85 3.48 0.82
C ALA A 54 7.54 3.10 -0.63
N ILE A 55 6.74 2.05 -0.85
CA ILE A 55 6.27 1.68 -2.20
C ILE A 55 5.43 2.80 -2.80
N SER A 56 4.53 3.42 -2.01
CA SER A 56 3.75 4.57 -2.46
C SER A 56 4.66 5.75 -2.82
N ALA A 57 5.58 6.12 -1.95
CA ALA A 57 6.53 7.21 -2.20
C ALA A 57 7.38 6.97 -3.46
N CYS A 58 7.82 5.72 -3.71
CA CYS A 58 8.54 5.40 -4.94
C CYS A 58 7.68 5.59 -6.20
N TYR A 59 6.40 5.22 -6.14
CA TYR A 59 5.47 5.43 -7.26
C TYR A 59 5.31 6.94 -7.55
N GLU A 60 5.06 7.74 -6.52
CA GLU A 60 4.94 9.20 -6.62
C GLU A 60 6.22 9.86 -7.15
N PHE A 61 7.40 9.39 -6.70
CA PHE A 61 8.67 9.90 -7.23
C PHE A 61 8.84 9.58 -8.72
N ILE A 62 8.37 8.43 -9.20
CA ILE A 62 8.42 8.07 -10.62
C ILE A 62 7.50 8.98 -11.42
N GLU A 63 6.29 9.24 -10.93
CA GLU A 63 5.36 10.17 -11.58
C GLU A 63 5.93 11.59 -11.63
N TRP A 64 6.46 12.08 -10.51
CA TRP A 64 7.13 13.37 -10.44
C TRP A 64 8.33 13.44 -11.40
N TRP A 65 9.19 12.42 -11.47
CA TRP A 65 10.30 12.40 -12.43
C TRP A 65 9.83 12.39 -13.87
N SER A 66 8.79 11.60 -14.18
CA SER A 66 8.21 11.56 -15.53
C SER A 66 7.72 12.94 -15.97
N ALA A 67 7.18 13.70 -15.01
CA ALA A 67 6.72 15.05 -15.22
C ALA A 67 7.83 16.07 -15.43
N VAL A 68 8.92 15.96 -14.68
CA VAL A 68 10.09 16.84 -14.83
C VAL A 68 10.79 16.61 -16.18
N ILE A 69 10.78 15.36 -16.69
CA ILE A 69 11.47 14.98 -17.92
C ILE A 69 10.60 15.19 -19.17
N GLY A 70 9.29 15.02 -19.06
CA GLY A 70 8.36 15.31 -20.15
C GLY A 70 8.06 16.81 -20.22
N ASP A 71 8.37 17.45 -21.34
CA ASP A 71 7.93 18.84 -21.63
C ASP A 71 6.38 18.97 -21.55
N SER A 72 5.82 20.18 -21.73
CA SER A 72 4.41 20.65 -21.59
C SER A 72 3.22 19.68 -21.81
N ALA A 73 3.39 18.52 -22.42
CA ALA A 73 2.44 17.41 -22.43
C ALA A 73 2.34 16.64 -21.09
N ALA A 74 3.30 16.78 -20.17
CA ALA A 74 3.31 16.07 -18.88
C ALA A 74 2.45 16.74 -17.78
N ASP A 75 2.16 18.03 -17.89
CA ASP A 75 1.23 18.75 -16.98
C ASP A 75 -0.18 18.15 -17.01
N ALA A 76 -0.58 17.57 -18.14
CA ALA A 76 -1.86 16.87 -18.29
C ALA A 76 -1.85 15.45 -17.67
N PHE A 77 -0.68 14.84 -17.49
CA PHE A 77 -0.50 13.52 -16.89
C PHE A 77 -0.29 13.61 -15.37
N LEU A 78 0.22 14.75 -14.90
CA LEU A 78 0.68 14.98 -13.54
C LEU A 78 -0.37 14.84 -12.43
N GLY A 79 -1.67 14.73 -12.74
CA GLY A 79 -2.73 14.51 -11.74
C GLY A 79 -2.98 15.68 -10.78
N THR A 80 -1.93 16.46 -10.47
CA THR A 80 -1.92 17.54 -9.49
C THR A 80 -2.99 18.57 -9.80
N GLN A 81 -3.29 18.87 -11.08
CA GLN A 81 -4.25 19.91 -11.47
C GLN A 81 -4.08 21.23 -10.65
N GLY A 82 -2.85 21.51 -10.18
CA GLY A 82 -2.54 22.63 -9.29
C GLY A 82 -2.70 22.39 -7.77
N ASP A 83 -2.93 21.17 -7.29
CA ASP A 83 -2.89 20.81 -5.86
C ASP A 83 -1.48 20.37 -5.43
N PRO A 84 -0.77 21.17 -4.62
CA PRO A 84 0.55 20.83 -4.11
C PRO A 84 0.57 19.69 -3.07
N PHE A 85 -0.60 19.22 -2.62
CA PHE A 85 -0.76 18.16 -1.63
C PHE A 85 -1.25 16.82 -2.19
N ASP A 86 -1.34 16.67 -3.53
CA ASP A 86 -1.86 15.45 -4.18
C ASP A 86 -1.06 14.21 -3.75
N THR A 87 0.24 14.20 -4.07
CA THR A 87 1.18 13.15 -3.70
C THR A 87 1.14 12.80 -2.20
N GLN A 88 1.03 13.80 -1.31
CA GLN A 88 0.95 13.58 0.13
C GLN A 88 -0.37 12.92 0.52
N ALA A 89 -1.48 13.33 -0.10
CA ALA A 89 -2.79 12.71 0.11
C ALA A 89 -2.81 11.27 -0.41
N ASP A 90 -2.17 10.99 -1.53
CA ASP A 90 -2.10 9.67 -2.15
C ASP A 90 -1.27 8.69 -1.31
N MET A 91 -0.07 9.11 -0.89
CA MET A 91 0.72 8.36 0.09
C MET A 91 -0.03 8.12 1.41
N PHE A 92 -0.81 9.11 1.87
CA PHE A 92 -1.63 8.96 3.07
C PHE A 92 -2.77 7.95 2.86
N MET A 93 -3.41 7.94 1.69
CA MET A 93 -4.42 6.93 1.37
C MET A 93 -3.85 5.53 1.29
N ALA A 94 -2.64 5.36 0.74
CA ALA A 94 -1.91 4.10 0.81
C ALA A 94 -1.61 3.69 2.26
N LEU A 95 -1.20 4.62 3.12
CA LEU A 95 -0.98 4.32 4.52
C LEU A 95 -2.27 3.86 5.22
N ILE A 96 -3.42 4.50 4.96
CA ILE A 96 -4.73 4.08 5.48
C ILE A 96 -5.09 2.68 4.97
N GLY A 97 -4.88 2.40 3.69
CA GLY A 97 -5.11 1.08 3.11
C GLY A 97 -4.31 -0.02 3.82
N ALA A 98 -3.01 0.22 4.02
CA ALA A 98 -2.13 -0.72 4.72
C ALA A 98 -2.56 -0.93 6.18
N PHE A 99 -2.92 0.15 6.87
CA PHE A 99 -3.41 0.12 8.25
C PHE A 99 -4.72 -0.70 8.35
N ALA A 100 -5.67 -0.44 7.46
CA ALA A 100 -6.94 -1.16 7.40
C ALA A 100 -6.73 -2.66 7.12
N ALA A 101 -5.88 -3.02 6.15
CA ALA A 101 -5.56 -4.41 5.85
C ALA A 101 -5.02 -5.15 7.06
N GLN A 102 -4.09 -4.55 7.81
CA GLN A 102 -3.54 -5.19 9.00
C GLN A 102 -4.55 -5.29 10.14
N LEU A 103 -5.37 -4.27 10.39
CA LEU A 103 -6.41 -4.34 11.42
C LEU A 103 -7.47 -5.40 11.12
N LEU A 104 -7.93 -5.47 9.88
CA LEU A 104 -9.03 -6.32 9.47
C LEU A 104 -8.57 -7.77 9.24
N LEU A 105 -7.39 -7.98 8.66
CA LEU A 105 -6.99 -9.29 8.14
C LEU A 105 -5.86 -9.96 8.93
N ALA A 106 -5.11 -9.27 9.80
CA ALA A 106 -3.94 -9.88 10.47
C ALA A 106 -4.28 -11.18 11.22
N ARG A 107 -5.41 -11.22 11.93
CA ARG A 107 -5.85 -12.41 12.68
C ARG A 107 -6.21 -13.57 11.75
N VAL A 108 -6.89 -13.29 10.65
CA VAL A 108 -7.27 -14.31 9.65
C VAL A 108 -6.02 -14.84 8.96
N HIS A 109 -5.12 -13.94 8.57
CA HIS A 109 -3.86 -14.28 7.94
C HIS A 109 -2.97 -15.13 8.85
N ASP A 110 -2.86 -14.81 10.14
CA ASP A 110 -2.12 -15.63 11.11
C ASP A 110 -2.65 -17.07 11.20
N ARG A 111 -3.98 -17.22 11.19
CA ARG A 111 -4.61 -18.54 11.17
C ARG A 111 -4.32 -19.30 9.87
N GLN A 112 -4.32 -18.62 8.72
CA GLN A 112 -4.00 -19.24 7.44
C GLN A 112 -2.54 -19.73 7.40
N ILE A 113 -1.59 -18.91 7.85
CA ILE A 113 -0.17 -19.29 7.94
C ILE A 113 0.02 -20.54 8.83
N ALA A 114 -0.63 -20.56 10.00
CA ALA A 114 -0.53 -21.69 10.93
C ALA A 114 -1.12 -22.98 10.36
N LYS A 115 -2.26 -22.89 9.65
CA LYS A 115 -2.87 -24.04 8.94
C LYS A 115 -1.93 -24.61 7.88
N THR A 116 -1.35 -23.77 7.04
CA THR A 116 -0.42 -24.22 5.99
C THR A 116 0.82 -24.88 6.59
N ALA A 117 1.37 -24.35 7.69
CA ALA A 117 2.49 -24.96 8.40
C ALA A 117 2.15 -26.34 8.98
N THR A 118 0.91 -26.53 9.43
CA THR A 118 0.44 -27.82 9.95
C THR A 118 0.32 -28.87 8.84
N LEU A 119 -0.20 -28.48 7.67
CA LEU A 119 -0.36 -29.35 6.49
C LEU A 119 0.98 -29.75 5.84
N SER A 120 2.04 -28.97 6.05
CA SER A 120 3.37 -29.22 5.46
C SER A 120 4.29 -30.07 6.34
N ARG A 121 3.84 -30.48 7.55
CA ARG A 121 4.57 -31.49 8.33
C ARG A 121 4.40 -32.87 7.66
N PRO A 122 5.50 -33.59 7.33
CA PRO A 122 5.39 -34.93 6.80
C PRO A 122 4.62 -35.81 7.79
N ILE A 123 3.67 -36.59 7.28
CA ILE A 123 2.97 -37.62 8.04
C ILE A 123 4.00 -38.72 8.34
N THR A 124 4.84 -38.53 9.35
CA THR A 124 5.58 -39.64 9.95
C THR A 124 4.56 -40.44 10.76
N ARG A 125 3.81 -41.31 10.07
CA ARG A 125 3.02 -42.37 10.69
C ARG A 125 3.97 -43.53 11.01
N LEU A 126 3.86 -43.95 12.27
CA LEU A 126 4.33 -45.16 12.96
C LEU A 126 4.82 -46.31 12.08
#